data_AF-A0A1M7TIV4-F1
#
_entry.id   AF-A0A1M7TIV4-F1
#
_cell.length_a   1.000
_cell.length_b   1.000
_cell.length_c   1.000
_cell.angle_alpha   90.00
_cell.angle_beta   90.00
_cell.angle_gamma   90.00
#
_symmetry.space_group_name_H-M   'P 1'
#
loop_
_entity.id
_entity.type
_entity.pdbx_description
1 polymer ?
#
loop_
_entity_poly.entity_id
_entity_poly.type
_entity_poly.pdbx_seq_one_letter_code
_entity_poly.pdbx_strand_id
1 'polypeptide(L)'
;MKRVFLVVTAVIAILFAFSACVPKPQEPGNGGTPAATSLEFFDSKREDALSYYKTGTWYFFKTGDYFIADPIIKADGTVVATRTSLVCGSEPWGPRTYEAQLVRFYDKTKTDFTIKLWLKGNKDAQIKAYFGSEPWQDWAYNTSRDIPVTTEGTEVTLQFTRDKGVDKWLKLSLEFAHVPDVELQVKVLEETAN
;
A
#
# COMPACT_ATOMS: atom_id res chain seq x y z
N MET A 1 43.77 55.47 -34.70
CA MET A 1 43.46 55.51 -33.25
C MET A 1 42.42 54.45 -32.93
N LYS A 2 42.65 53.65 -31.90
CA LYS A 2 41.75 52.58 -31.43
C LYS A 2 40.40 53.15 -31.01
N ARG A 3 39.30 52.46 -31.35
CA ARG A 3 38.30 51.93 -30.40
C ARG A 3 37.36 50.93 -31.11
N VAL A 4 37.20 49.82 -30.41
CA VAL A 4 36.45 48.60 -30.72
C VAL A 4 34.98 48.80 -30.33
N PHE A 5 34.04 48.18 -31.06
CA PHE A 5 32.92 47.33 -30.57
C PHE A 5 31.72 47.31 -31.56
N LEU A 6 31.65 46.23 -32.34
CA LEU A 6 30.53 45.28 -32.52
C LEU A 6 29.39 45.48 -31.48
N VAL A 7 28.07 45.46 -31.74
CA VAL A 7 27.23 44.44 -32.39
C VAL A 7 25.75 44.90 -32.37
N VAL A 8 25.05 44.65 -33.48
CA VAL A 8 23.66 44.16 -33.65
C VAL A 8 22.45 44.97 -33.14
N THR A 9 21.78 45.57 -34.14
CA THR A 9 20.36 45.48 -34.52
C THR A 9 19.34 45.06 -33.45
N ALA A 10 18.55 46.03 -32.99
CA ALA A 10 17.29 45.80 -32.28
C ALA A 10 16.14 45.62 -33.29
N VAL A 11 15.50 44.45 -33.28
CA VAL A 11 14.24 44.18 -33.97
C VAL A 11 13.13 44.27 -32.93
N ILE A 12 12.27 45.29 -33.03
CA ILE A 12 11.03 45.39 -32.26
C ILE A 12 9.94 44.65 -33.03
N ALA A 13 9.40 43.61 -32.40
CA ALA A 13 8.29 42.81 -32.90
C ALA A 13 6.99 43.63 -32.91
N ILE A 14 6.30 43.65 -34.06
CA ILE A 14 4.88 44.01 -34.13
C ILE A 14 4.09 42.72 -34.25
N LEU A 15 3.20 42.52 -33.27
CA LEU A 15 2.15 41.52 -33.22
C LEU A 15 1.26 41.62 -34.47
N PHE A 16 1.11 40.52 -35.20
CA PHE A 16 -0.12 40.20 -35.92
C PHE A 16 -0.63 38.86 -35.39
N ALA A 17 -1.71 38.92 -34.61
CA ALA A 17 -2.58 37.79 -34.40
C ALA A 17 -3.39 37.58 -35.69
N PHE A 18 -3.49 36.35 -36.18
CA PHE A 18 -4.76 35.69 -36.53
C PHE A 18 -4.51 34.24 -36.96
N SER A 19 -5.15 33.35 -36.23
CA SER A 19 -5.58 31.97 -36.52
C SER A 19 -5.05 31.24 -37.75
N ALA A 20 -4.26 30.19 -37.50
CA ALA A 20 -4.45 28.90 -38.15
C ALA A 20 -4.00 27.80 -37.18
N CYS A 21 -4.88 26.81 -36.93
CA CYS A 21 -4.54 25.58 -36.22
C CYS A 21 -3.41 24.85 -36.97
N VAL A 22 -2.20 24.91 -36.44
CA VAL A 22 -1.16 23.93 -36.76
C VAL A 22 -1.23 22.85 -35.67
N PRO A 23 -1.46 21.57 -35.99
CA PRO A 23 -1.33 20.51 -35.01
C PRO A 23 0.09 20.55 -34.46
N LYS A 24 0.22 20.75 -33.15
CA LYS A 24 1.52 20.65 -32.47
C LYS A 24 2.12 19.29 -32.84
N PRO A 25 3.40 19.22 -33.27
CA PRO A 25 4.07 17.93 -33.46
C PRO A 25 3.88 17.11 -32.19
N GLN A 26 3.40 15.88 -32.35
CA GLN A 26 3.21 14.93 -31.26
C GLN A 26 4.54 14.83 -30.51
N GLU A 27 4.57 15.31 -29.27
CA GLU A 27 5.67 15.02 -28.36
C GLU A 27 5.79 13.50 -28.24
N PRO A 28 7.02 12.94 -28.25
CA PRO A 28 7.22 11.50 -28.17
C PRO A 28 6.48 10.96 -26.96
N GLY A 29 5.60 9.98 -27.21
CA GLY A 29 4.61 9.50 -26.26
C GLY A 29 5.22 9.17 -24.91
N ASN A 30 4.55 9.63 -23.85
CA ASN A 30 4.74 9.14 -22.49
C ASN A 30 4.85 7.62 -22.52
N GLY A 31 6.04 7.10 -22.23
CA GLY A 31 6.21 5.71 -21.83
C GLY A 31 5.29 5.47 -20.64
N GLY A 32 4.18 4.80 -20.89
CA GLY A 32 3.10 4.64 -19.92
C GLY A 32 3.64 3.97 -18.66
N THR A 33 3.69 4.72 -17.57
CA THR A 33 3.78 4.13 -16.24
C THR A 33 2.53 3.25 -16.09
N PRO A 34 2.65 1.95 -15.82
CA PRO A 34 1.47 1.11 -15.82
C PRO A 34 0.54 1.54 -14.67
N ALA A 35 -0.75 1.63 -14.98
CA ALA A 35 -1.75 2.25 -14.11
C ALA A 35 -1.85 1.51 -12.77
N ALA A 36 -1.91 2.27 -11.67
CA ALA A 36 -2.23 1.70 -10.37
C ALA A 36 -3.68 1.20 -10.35
N THR A 37 -3.92 0.08 -9.67
CA THR A 37 -5.25 -0.53 -9.54
C THR A 37 -5.73 -0.39 -8.10
N SER A 38 -6.99 -0.01 -7.89
CA SER A 38 -7.57 0.01 -6.54
C SER A 38 -7.68 -1.41 -5.99
N LEU A 39 -7.31 -1.57 -4.73
CA LEU A 39 -7.47 -2.82 -4.00
C LEU A 39 -8.95 -3.06 -3.72
N GLU A 40 -9.36 -4.33 -3.67
CA GLU A 40 -10.73 -4.68 -3.31
C GLU A 40 -10.92 -4.63 -1.78
N PHE A 41 -12.12 -4.21 -1.35
CA PHE A 41 -12.50 -4.23 0.07
C PHE A 41 -12.72 -5.67 0.56
N PHE A 42 -12.08 -5.99 1.69
CA PHE A 42 -12.31 -7.21 2.45
C PHE A 42 -13.50 -7.01 3.40
N ASP A 43 -14.59 -7.73 3.16
CA ASP A 43 -15.72 -7.82 4.09
C ASP A 43 -15.50 -9.00 5.06
N SER A 44 -15.27 -8.67 6.34
CA SER A 44 -15.02 -9.64 7.41
C SER A 44 -16.25 -10.44 7.85
N LYS A 45 -17.45 -10.05 7.39
CA LYS A 45 -18.69 -10.77 7.70
C LYS A 45 -19.03 -11.86 6.68
N ARG A 46 -18.25 -11.98 5.60
CA ARG A 46 -18.46 -13.04 4.60
C ARG A 46 -17.97 -14.38 5.13
N GLU A 47 -18.90 -15.28 5.40
CA GLU A 47 -18.64 -16.63 5.88
C GLU A 47 -17.92 -17.51 4.82
N ASP A 48 -18.05 -17.17 3.53
CA ASP A 48 -17.47 -17.89 2.38
C ASP A 48 -16.18 -17.24 1.85
N ALA A 49 -15.53 -16.39 2.65
CA ALA A 49 -14.35 -15.59 2.31
C ALA A 49 -13.30 -16.31 1.45
N LEU A 50 -13.04 -17.61 1.70
CA LEU A 50 -12.05 -18.40 0.95
C LEU A 50 -12.40 -18.69 -0.51
N SER A 51 -13.69 -18.68 -0.85
CA SER A 51 -14.14 -18.83 -2.24
C SER A 51 -14.05 -17.51 -3.01
N TYR A 52 -14.03 -16.39 -2.29
CA TYR A 52 -14.09 -15.05 -2.86
C TYR A 52 -12.71 -14.38 -2.92
N TYR A 53 -11.89 -14.53 -1.88
CA TYR A 53 -10.56 -13.92 -1.80
C TYR A 53 -9.49 -14.87 -2.33
N LYS A 54 -8.71 -14.35 -3.27
CA LYS A 54 -7.65 -15.11 -3.95
C LYS A 54 -6.39 -15.13 -3.10
N THR A 55 -5.83 -16.31 -2.93
CA THR A 55 -4.50 -16.49 -2.35
C THR A 55 -3.49 -15.59 -3.05
N GLY A 56 -2.59 -14.99 -2.27
CA GLY A 56 -1.53 -14.14 -2.80
C GLY A 56 -2.03 -12.82 -3.40
N THR A 57 -3.25 -12.40 -3.08
CA THR A 57 -3.82 -11.10 -3.49
C THR A 57 -3.98 -10.18 -2.27
N TRP A 58 -3.73 -8.89 -2.47
CA TRP A 58 -3.94 -7.87 -1.46
C TRP A 58 -5.38 -7.33 -1.52
N TYR A 59 -5.89 -7.01 -0.35
CA TYR A 59 -7.19 -6.42 -0.07
C TYR A 59 -7.01 -5.35 1.01
N PHE A 60 -8.04 -4.56 1.27
CA PHE A 60 -8.03 -3.65 2.41
C PHE A 60 -9.30 -3.79 3.26
N PHE A 61 -9.17 -3.54 4.56
CA PHE A 61 -10.28 -3.48 5.50
C PHE A 61 -10.28 -2.15 6.22
N LYS A 62 -11.47 -1.58 6.43
CA LYS A 62 -11.67 -0.37 7.23
C LYS A 62 -12.98 -0.40 7.99
N THR A 63 -13.03 0.25 9.16
CA THR A 63 -14.28 0.58 9.85
C THR A 63 -14.55 2.08 9.80
N GLY A 64 -15.25 2.55 8.76
CA GLY A 64 -15.46 3.98 8.52
C GLY A 64 -14.33 4.61 7.69
N ASP A 65 -14.09 5.90 7.90
CA ASP A 65 -13.29 6.71 6.97
C ASP A 65 -11.79 6.72 7.30
N TYR A 66 -11.23 5.56 7.62
CA TYR A 66 -9.81 5.45 7.99
C TYR A 66 -8.82 5.63 6.83
N PHE A 67 -9.27 5.67 5.58
CA PHE A 67 -8.39 5.89 4.43
C PHE A 67 -8.78 7.15 3.67
N ILE A 68 -7.78 7.96 3.28
CA ILE A 68 -8.00 9.17 2.45
C ILE A 68 -8.63 8.79 1.11
N ALA A 69 -8.19 7.68 0.54
CA ALA A 69 -8.74 7.04 -0.64
C ALA A 69 -8.53 5.53 -0.50
N ASP A 70 -9.28 4.74 -1.27
CA ASP A 70 -9.09 3.29 -1.25
C ASP A 70 -7.64 2.95 -1.63
N PRO A 71 -6.97 2.06 -0.88
CA PRO A 71 -5.62 1.63 -1.18
C PRO A 71 -5.45 1.14 -2.61
N ILE A 72 -4.24 1.28 -3.14
CA ILE A 72 -3.91 0.90 -4.52
C ILE A 72 -2.74 -0.09 -4.55
N ILE A 73 -2.65 -0.86 -5.63
CA ILE A 73 -1.45 -1.61 -6.01
C ILE A 73 -0.86 -1.03 -7.30
N LYS A 74 0.43 -0.68 -7.25
CA LYS A 74 1.20 -0.22 -8.40
C LYS A 74 1.61 -1.40 -9.28
N ALA A 75 1.99 -1.10 -10.51
CA ALA A 75 2.41 -2.09 -11.49
C ALA A 75 3.58 -2.98 -11.07
N ASP A 76 4.45 -2.46 -10.21
CA ASP A 76 5.61 -3.18 -9.69
C ASP A 76 5.27 -4.08 -8.48
N GLY A 77 3.98 -4.16 -8.11
CA GLY A 77 3.48 -4.91 -6.96
C GLY A 77 3.50 -4.13 -5.65
N THR A 78 3.93 -2.86 -5.63
CA THR A 78 3.92 -2.05 -4.43
C THR A 78 2.49 -1.60 -4.09
N VAL A 79 2.00 -1.99 -2.92
CA VAL A 79 0.75 -1.52 -2.34
C VAL A 79 0.98 -0.17 -1.65
N VAL A 80 0.06 0.77 -1.82
CA VAL A 80 0.08 2.08 -1.14
C VAL A 80 -1.26 2.33 -0.45
N ALA A 81 -1.20 2.76 0.80
CA ALA A 81 -2.36 3.13 1.58
C ALA A 81 -2.08 4.36 2.44
N THR A 82 -2.99 5.33 2.44
CA THR A 82 -2.82 6.57 3.20
C THR A 82 -3.92 6.73 4.24
N ARG A 83 -3.50 6.80 5.50
CA ARG A 83 -4.39 7.04 6.65
C ARG A 83 -4.84 8.49 6.69
N THR A 84 -6.08 8.69 7.10
CA THR A 84 -6.58 9.99 7.55
C THR A 84 -5.94 10.39 8.89
N SER A 85 -6.20 11.62 9.32
CA SER A 85 -5.87 12.12 10.67
C SER A 85 -6.79 11.59 11.77
N LEU A 86 -7.86 10.85 11.44
CA LEU A 86 -8.76 10.26 12.44
C LEU A 86 -7.97 9.41 13.43
N VAL A 87 -8.04 9.79 14.70
CA VAL A 87 -7.48 9.03 15.80
C VAL A 87 -8.46 7.92 16.17
N CYS A 88 -7.96 6.70 16.35
CA CYS A 88 -8.78 5.57 16.77
C CYS A 88 -9.54 5.93 18.05
N GLY A 89 -10.83 5.58 18.12
CA GLY A 89 -11.57 5.64 19.37
C GLY A 89 -10.86 4.79 20.44
N SER A 90 -10.61 5.37 21.61
CA SER A 90 -10.09 4.60 22.76
C SER A 90 -11.22 3.74 23.31
N GLU A 91 -11.12 2.43 23.17
CA GLU A 91 -11.94 1.51 23.96
C GLU A 91 -11.24 1.15 25.28
N PRO A 92 -11.98 0.60 26.27
CA PRO A 92 -11.40 0.09 27.51
C PRO A 92 -10.30 -0.98 27.29
N TRP A 93 -10.27 -1.61 26.11
CA TRP A 93 -9.41 -2.74 25.76
C TRP A 93 -8.19 -2.36 24.89
N GLY A 94 -7.95 -1.06 24.67
CA GLY A 94 -6.80 -0.55 23.91
C GLY A 94 -7.14 0.05 22.54
N PRO A 95 -6.14 0.58 21.81
CA PRO A 95 -6.36 1.20 20.50
C PRO A 95 -6.79 0.14 19.48
N ARG A 96 -7.83 0.43 18.69
CA ARG A 96 -8.34 -0.47 17.67
C ARG A 96 -7.44 -0.48 16.42
N THR A 97 -6.24 -1.04 16.54
CA THR A 97 -5.23 -1.13 15.46
C THR A 97 -5.79 -1.75 14.18
N TYR A 98 -6.76 -2.65 14.34
CA TYR A 98 -7.40 -3.42 13.28
C TYR A 98 -8.36 -2.63 12.39
N GLU A 99 -8.72 -1.39 12.72
CA GLU A 99 -9.73 -0.60 11.98
C GLU A 99 -9.27 -0.08 10.62
N ALA A 100 -8.00 -0.27 10.29
CA ALA A 100 -7.39 0.02 9.00
C ALA A 100 -6.32 -1.05 8.74
N GLN A 101 -6.58 -1.93 7.77
CA GLN A 101 -5.70 -3.05 7.45
C GLN A 101 -5.41 -3.13 5.96
N LEU A 102 -4.18 -3.51 5.63
CA LEU A 102 -3.87 -4.20 4.39
C LEU A 102 -3.86 -5.70 4.65
N VAL A 103 -4.66 -6.44 3.90
CA VAL A 103 -4.92 -7.86 4.13
C VAL A 103 -4.48 -8.68 2.93
N ARG A 104 -3.75 -9.77 3.17
CA ARG A 104 -3.33 -10.72 2.15
C ARG A 104 -3.71 -12.12 2.57
N PHE A 105 -4.43 -12.84 1.72
CA PHE A 105 -4.90 -14.20 2.00
C PHE A 105 -3.94 -15.26 1.51
N TYR A 106 -3.93 -16.39 2.21
CA TYR A 106 -3.08 -17.54 1.92
C TYR A 106 -3.88 -18.82 1.79
N ASP A 107 -3.30 -19.78 1.07
CA ASP A 107 -3.83 -21.13 0.96
C ASP A 107 -3.82 -21.81 2.33
N LYS A 108 -5.01 -22.06 2.88
CA LYS A 108 -5.17 -22.72 4.19
C LYS A 108 -4.75 -24.19 4.18
N THR A 109 -4.44 -24.80 3.05
CA THR A 109 -3.95 -26.20 3.01
C THR A 109 -2.47 -26.30 3.33
N LYS A 110 -1.74 -25.17 3.29
CA LYS A 110 -0.33 -25.08 3.63
C LYS A 110 -0.14 -24.91 5.15
N THR A 111 1.05 -25.29 5.62
CA THR A 111 1.40 -25.37 7.04
C THR A 111 2.45 -24.32 7.40
N ASP A 112 3.54 -24.25 6.64
CA ASP A 112 4.66 -23.36 6.97
C ASP A 112 4.75 -22.20 5.99
N PHE A 113 4.82 -20.99 6.52
CA PHE A 113 4.82 -19.77 5.74
C PHE A 113 5.99 -18.87 6.13
N THR A 114 6.70 -18.38 5.13
CA THR A 114 7.68 -17.28 5.27
C THR A 114 7.37 -16.20 4.27
N ILE A 115 7.23 -14.96 4.73
CA ILE A 115 6.99 -13.79 3.88
C ILE A 115 8.02 -12.74 4.21
N LYS A 116 8.74 -12.27 3.19
CA LYS A 116 9.65 -11.13 3.29
C LYS A 116 8.97 -9.92 2.67
N LEU A 117 8.81 -8.87 3.46
CA LEU A 117 8.19 -7.61 3.05
C LEU A 117 9.23 -6.50 3.01
N TRP A 118 9.09 -5.60 2.06
CA TRP A 118 9.65 -4.26 2.14
C TRP A 118 8.54 -3.27 2.53
N LEU A 119 8.84 -2.40 3.50
CA LEU A 119 7.88 -1.47 4.12
C LEU A 119 8.50 -0.07 4.16
N LYS A 120 7.78 0.94 3.66
CA LYS A 120 8.22 2.33 3.72
C LYS A 120 7.08 3.24 4.14
N GLY A 121 7.37 4.20 5.01
CA GLY A 121 6.45 5.23 5.45
C GLY A 121 6.82 6.60 4.89
N ASN A 122 5.89 7.54 4.95
CA ASN A 122 6.20 8.98 4.89
C ASN A 122 6.80 9.52 6.22
N LYS A 123 6.76 8.70 7.28
CA LYS A 123 7.35 8.96 8.60
C LYS A 123 7.67 7.65 9.30
N ASP A 124 8.53 7.73 10.30
CA ASP A 124 8.86 6.59 11.14
C ASP A 124 7.67 6.22 12.05
N ALA A 125 7.36 4.93 12.13
CA ALA A 125 6.26 4.41 12.94
C ALA A 125 6.46 2.94 13.31
N GLN A 126 5.64 2.46 14.25
CA GLN A 126 5.45 1.04 14.53
C GLN A 126 4.04 0.65 14.10
N ILE A 127 3.91 -0.41 13.30
CA ILE A 127 2.63 -0.99 12.91
C ILE A 127 2.55 -2.42 13.40
N LYS A 128 1.33 -2.96 13.54
CA LYS A 128 1.16 -4.35 13.96
C LYS A 128 1.06 -5.25 12.72
N ALA A 129 1.95 -6.22 12.60
CA ALA A 129 1.77 -7.33 11.67
C ALA A 129 1.14 -8.50 12.42
N TYR A 130 -0.02 -8.94 11.94
CA TYR A 130 -0.71 -10.14 12.40
C TYR A 130 -0.67 -11.17 11.28
N PHE A 131 -0.25 -12.39 11.58
CA PHE A 131 -0.32 -13.51 10.67
C PHE A 131 -0.99 -14.69 11.37
N GLY A 132 -2.13 -15.13 10.84
CA GLY A 132 -2.89 -16.22 11.42
C GLY A 132 -4.29 -16.35 10.83
N SER A 133 -5.03 -17.31 11.36
CA SER A 133 -6.45 -17.51 11.10
C SER A 133 -7.29 -16.65 12.04
N GLU A 134 -8.23 -15.87 11.49
CA GLU A 134 -9.18 -14.96 12.17
C GLU A 134 -8.80 -14.42 13.58
N PRO A 135 -8.75 -13.09 13.80
CA PRO A 135 -8.24 -12.46 15.03
C PRO A 135 -8.96 -12.81 16.36
N TRP A 136 -10.11 -13.48 16.33
CA TRP A 136 -10.97 -13.65 17.50
C TRP A 136 -11.11 -15.07 18.03
N GLN A 137 -10.65 -16.09 17.31
CA GLN A 137 -10.96 -17.49 17.67
C GLN A 137 -9.78 -18.38 18.01
N ASP A 138 -8.54 -17.93 17.81
CA ASP A 138 -7.42 -18.72 18.33
C ASP A 138 -6.12 -17.93 18.53
N TRP A 139 -5.97 -17.33 19.72
CA TRP A 139 -4.74 -16.63 20.09
C TRP A 139 -3.53 -17.56 20.20
N ALA A 140 -3.74 -18.86 20.40
CA ALA A 140 -2.68 -19.84 20.51
C ALA A 140 -1.96 -20.12 19.18
N TYR A 141 -2.59 -19.81 18.03
CA TYR A 141 -2.06 -20.14 16.69
C TYR A 141 -2.01 -18.95 15.76
N ASN A 142 -1.74 -17.76 16.30
CA ASN A 142 -1.35 -16.62 15.47
C ASN A 142 0.01 -16.07 15.92
N THR A 143 0.67 -15.40 15.00
CA THR A 143 1.85 -14.60 15.32
C THR A 143 1.48 -13.15 15.11
N SER A 144 1.62 -12.34 16.16
CA SER A 144 1.58 -10.89 16.02
C SER A 144 2.87 -10.28 16.54
N ARG A 145 3.32 -9.22 15.87
CA ARG A 145 4.46 -8.42 16.35
C ARG A 145 4.35 -6.99 15.84
N ASP A 146 4.88 -6.07 16.61
CA ASP A 146 5.11 -4.71 16.14
C ASP A 146 6.32 -4.72 15.18
N ILE A 147 6.17 -4.06 14.05
CA ILE A 147 7.21 -3.96 13.01
C ILE A 147 7.49 -2.50 12.67
N PRO A 148 8.78 -2.15 12.47
CA PRO A 148 9.16 -0.79 12.12
C PRO A 148 8.80 -0.46 10.69
N VAL A 149 8.31 0.76 10.49
CA VAL A 149 8.20 1.42 9.20
C VAL A 149 9.09 2.65 9.26
N THR A 150 9.94 2.85 8.26
CA THR A 150 10.87 3.98 8.21
C THR A 150 10.70 4.77 6.92
N THR A 151 11.22 6.00 6.90
CA THR A 151 11.27 6.83 5.68
C THR A 151 12.23 6.33 4.62
N GLU A 152 13.21 5.50 4.97
CA GLU A 152 14.17 4.91 4.02
C GLU A 152 13.69 3.57 3.44
N GLY A 153 12.78 2.91 4.17
CA GLY A 153 12.30 1.58 3.86
C GLY A 153 13.02 0.52 4.71
N THR A 154 12.27 -0.49 5.14
CA THR A 154 12.75 -1.58 5.98
C THR A 154 12.31 -2.92 5.42
N GLU A 155 13.19 -3.91 5.45
CA GLU A 155 12.83 -5.29 5.15
C GLU A 155 12.46 -6.04 6.43
N VAL A 156 11.35 -6.79 6.40
CA VAL A 156 10.86 -7.57 7.53
C VAL A 156 10.50 -8.97 7.06
N THR A 157 11.00 -9.98 7.77
CA THR A 157 10.64 -11.38 7.55
C THR A 157 9.64 -11.83 8.60
N LEU A 158 8.48 -12.30 8.16
CA LEU A 158 7.42 -12.86 8.97
C LEU A 158 7.36 -14.38 8.74
N GLN A 159 7.25 -15.14 9.82
CA GLN A 159 7.19 -16.59 9.79
C GLN A 159 6.04 -17.08 10.66
N PHE A 160 5.33 -18.10 10.17
CA PHE A 160 4.20 -18.70 10.84
C PHE A 160 4.07 -20.17 10.46
N THR A 161 3.78 -21.00 11.45
CA THR A 161 3.43 -22.41 11.28
C THR A 161 1.99 -22.60 11.74
N ARG A 162 1.11 -23.00 10.82
CA ARG A 162 -0.31 -23.24 11.07
C ARG A 162 -0.51 -24.63 11.69
N ASP A 163 -1.40 -24.72 12.68
CA ASP A 163 -1.90 -26.01 13.13
C ASP A 163 -2.98 -26.56 12.17
N LYS A 164 -2.96 -27.87 11.90
CA LYS A 164 -3.77 -28.55 10.89
C LYS A 164 -5.28 -28.56 11.21
N GLY A 165 -5.67 -28.14 12.42
CA GLY A 165 -7.07 -28.17 12.89
C GLY A 165 -7.92 -26.94 12.59
N VAL A 166 -7.36 -25.84 12.07
CA VAL A 166 -8.11 -24.57 11.96
C VAL A 166 -8.74 -24.37 10.58
N ASP A 167 -10.03 -24.70 10.40
CA ASP A 167 -10.71 -24.67 9.09
C ASP A 167 -11.08 -23.25 8.57
N LYS A 168 -10.47 -22.20 9.13
CA LYS A 168 -10.73 -20.80 8.74
C LYS A 168 -9.67 -20.25 7.77
N TRP A 169 -9.96 -19.08 7.22
CA TRP A 169 -9.08 -18.36 6.31
C TRP A 169 -7.79 -17.94 7.00
N LEU A 170 -6.67 -18.07 6.29
CA LEU A 170 -5.35 -17.63 6.74
C LEU A 170 -5.01 -16.28 6.11
N LYS A 171 -4.63 -15.30 6.92
CA LYS A 171 -4.27 -13.96 6.44
C LYS A 171 -3.06 -13.35 7.12
N LEU A 172 -2.30 -12.60 6.34
CA LEU A 172 -1.46 -11.52 6.84
C LEU A 172 -2.31 -10.25 6.91
N SER A 173 -2.24 -9.55 8.03
CA SER A 173 -2.82 -8.24 8.24
C SER A 173 -1.73 -7.29 8.69
N LEU A 174 -1.57 -6.19 7.96
CA LEU A 174 -0.79 -5.04 8.41
C LEU A 174 -1.77 -4.02 8.97
N GLU A 175 -1.73 -3.82 10.28
CA GLU A 175 -2.67 -3.03 11.06
C GLU A 175 -2.00 -1.72 11.51
N PHE A 176 -2.53 -0.61 11.03
CA PHE A 176 -1.92 0.71 11.19
C PHE A 176 -2.96 1.81 11.45
N ALA A 177 -4.14 1.42 11.95
CA ALA A 177 -5.17 2.39 12.33
C ALA A 177 -4.66 3.37 13.39
N HIS A 178 -3.82 2.91 14.33
CA HIS A 178 -3.25 3.72 15.42
C HIS A 178 -2.16 4.70 14.96
N VAL A 179 -1.76 4.67 13.69
CA VAL A 179 -0.78 5.61 13.13
C VAL A 179 -1.52 6.58 12.20
N PRO A 180 -2.04 7.71 12.70
CA PRO A 180 -2.73 8.69 11.85
C PRO A 180 -1.75 9.28 10.82
N ASP A 181 -2.26 9.71 9.67
CA ASP A 181 -1.50 10.41 8.60
C ASP A 181 -0.30 9.64 8.01
N VAL A 182 -0.18 8.33 8.28
CA VAL A 182 0.84 7.51 7.62
C VAL A 182 0.42 7.20 6.19
N GLU A 183 1.33 7.45 5.25
CA GLU A 183 1.31 6.79 3.94
C GLU A 183 2.24 5.58 4.03
N LEU A 184 1.65 4.39 3.96
CA LEU A 184 2.38 3.12 4.00
C LEU A 184 2.53 2.57 2.58
N GLN A 185 3.75 2.19 2.24
CA GLN A 185 4.07 1.43 1.05
C GLN A 185 4.56 0.03 1.45
N VAL A 186 4.04 -1.00 0.79
CA VAL A 186 4.33 -2.40 1.09
C VAL A 186 4.62 -3.15 -0.19
N LYS A 187 5.68 -3.96 -0.20
CA LYS A 187 5.98 -4.85 -1.32
C LYS A 187 6.37 -6.22 -0.78
N VAL A 188 5.79 -7.28 -1.35
CA VAL A 188 6.27 -8.64 -1.09
C VAL A 188 7.54 -8.84 -1.91
N LEU A 189 8.64 -9.16 -1.23
CA LEU A 189 9.93 -9.46 -1.86
C LEU A 189 10.04 -10.96 -2.15
N GLU A 190 9.69 -11.77 -1.16
CA GLU A 190 9.79 -13.23 -1.20
C GLU A 190 8.63 -13.83 -0.40
N GLU A 191 8.10 -14.96 -0.87
CA GLU A 191 7.00 -15.67 -0.22
C GLU A 191 7.17 -17.18 -0.46
N THR A 192 7.11 -17.97 0.61
CA THR A 192 7.10 -19.43 0.56
C THR A 192 5.97 -19.99 1.42
N ALA A 193 5.32 -21.05 0.91
CA ALA A 193 4.21 -21.73 1.57
C ALA A 193 4.31 -23.24 1.30
N ASN A 194 4.54 -24.03 2.35
CA ASN A 194 4.75 -25.48 2.28
C ASN A 194 3.67 -26.25 3.02
#